data_AF-A0A2V7DLL3-F1
#
_entry.id   AF-A0A2V7DLL3-F1
#
_cell.length_a   1.000
_cell.length_b   1.000
_cell.length_c   1.000
_cell.angle_alpha   90.00
_cell.angle_beta   90.00
_cell.angle_gamma   90.00
#
_symmetry.space_group_name_H-M   'P 1'
#
loop_
_entity.id
_entity.type
_entity.pdbx_description
1 polymer ?
#
loop_
_entity_poly.entity_id
_entity_poly.type
_entity_poly.pdbx_seq_one_letter_code
_entity_poly.pdbx_strand_id
1 'polypeptide(L)'
;MTEDTAMTTRFSTTRILTVLSMAAVFAIVISAGAADAPKRGGVLRVGNLGEPPALDAHWTTASITETLTNHIYEGLYSLDSSARPIPMLAEGHTVSKDGLAYTFKLRQGIKFH
;
A
#
# COMPACT_ATOMS: atom_id res chain seq x y z
N MET A 1 -35.61 19.06 65.45
CA MET A 1 -35.30 17.63 65.28
C MET A 1 -36.11 17.18 64.09
N THR A 2 -35.63 17.45 62.87
CA THR A 2 -34.72 16.64 62.03
C THR A 2 -35.47 15.52 61.30
N GLU A 3 -35.11 15.34 60.01
CA GLU A 3 -35.68 14.46 58.96
C GLU A 3 -36.82 15.14 58.17
N ASP A 4 -36.68 15.64 56.94
CA ASP A 4 -35.94 15.29 55.72
C ASP A 4 -36.12 13.86 55.21
N THR A 5 -36.30 13.77 53.89
CA THR A 5 -36.17 12.59 53.01
C THR A 5 -37.46 11.85 52.63
N ALA A 6 -37.96 12.12 51.42
CA ALA A 6 -37.87 11.20 50.28
C ALA A 6 -38.75 11.66 49.09
N MET A 7 -38.21 12.56 48.26
CA MET A 7 -38.73 12.78 46.91
C MET A 7 -37.96 11.87 45.95
N THR A 8 -38.56 10.74 45.62
CA THR A 8 -38.00 9.68 44.79
C THR A 8 -38.01 10.08 43.31
N THR A 9 -36.88 10.54 42.77
CA THR A 9 -36.70 10.71 41.31
C THR A 9 -35.94 9.51 40.75
N ARG A 10 -36.68 8.59 40.10
CA ARG A 10 -36.11 7.42 39.41
C ARG A 10 -35.40 7.86 38.12
N PHE A 11 -34.09 8.05 38.18
CA PHE A 11 -33.28 8.24 36.97
C PHE A 11 -32.99 6.88 36.31
N SER A 12 -33.49 6.73 35.08
CA SER A 12 -33.47 5.54 34.24
C SER A 12 -32.05 5.03 33.94
N THR A 13 -31.71 3.88 34.50
CA THR A 13 -30.48 3.10 34.25
C THR A 13 -30.36 2.59 32.81
N THR A 14 -31.47 2.57 32.05
CA THR A 14 -31.52 2.10 30.67
C THR A 14 -30.77 3.01 29.69
N ARG A 15 -30.68 4.32 29.98
CA ARG A 15 -29.97 5.28 29.11
C ARG A 15 -28.45 5.23 29.25
N ILE A 16 -27.94 4.76 30.40
CA ILE A 16 -26.50 4.66 30.64
C ILE A 16 -25.92 3.41 29.94
N LEU A 17 -26.69 2.33 29.89
CA LEU A 17 -26.29 1.07 29.25
C LEU A 17 -26.20 1.17 27.72
N THR A 18 -27.07 1.94 27.07
CA THR A 18 -27.04 2.13 25.60
C THR A 18 -25.87 3.01 25.14
N VAL A 19 -25.52 4.06 25.90
CA VAL A 19 -24.36 4.93 25.61
C VAL A 19 -23.04 4.16 25.76
N LEU A 20 -22.92 3.31 26.77
CA LEU A 20 -21.74 2.46 26.98
C LEU A 20 -21.56 1.43 25.86
N SER A 21 -22.66 0.87 25.35
CA SER A 21 -22.65 -0.07 24.22
C SER A 21 -22.17 0.61 22.93
N MET A 22 -22.60 1.85 22.69
CA MET A 22 -22.21 2.63 21.51
C MET A 22 -20.75 3.09 21.57
N ALA A 23 -20.24 3.41 22.75
CA ALA A 23 -18.81 3.70 22.97
C ALA A 23 -17.92 2.47 22.76
N ALA A 24 -18.37 1.28 23.18
CA ALA A 24 -17.64 0.03 22.96
C ALA A 24 -17.57 -0.34 21.47
N VAL A 25 -18.66 -0.15 20.71
CA VAL A 25 -18.66 -0.36 19.26
C VAL A 25 -17.76 0.65 18.56
N PHE A 26 -17.76 1.92 18.99
CA PHE A 26 -16.88 2.95 18.44
C PHE A 26 -15.39 2.64 18.68
N ALA A 27 -15.03 2.14 19.87
CA ALA A 27 -13.66 1.74 20.18
C ALA A 27 -13.17 0.54 19.34
N ILE A 28 -14.04 -0.43 19.06
CA ILE A 28 -13.73 -1.59 18.19
C ILE A 28 -13.51 -1.14 16.74
N VAL A 29 -14.31 -0.18 16.24
CA VAL A 29 -14.17 0.37 14.88
C VAL A 29 -12.86 1.16 14.72
N ILE A 30 -12.42 1.89 15.75
CA ILE A 30 -11.14 2.62 15.71
C ILE A 30 -9.94 1.66 15.70
N SER A 31 -10.00 0.59 16.50
CA SER A 31 -8.89 -0.36 16.61
C SER A 31 -8.72 -1.26 15.38
N ALA A 32 -9.77 -1.45 14.57
CA ALA A 32 -9.72 -2.22 13.33
C ALA A 32 -9.07 -1.46 12.14
N GLY A 33 -8.87 -0.15 12.27
CA GLY A 33 -8.31 0.70 11.22
C GLY A 33 -6.80 1.01 11.36
N ALA A 34 -6.17 0.62 12.47
CA ALA A 34 -4.75 0.86 12.69
C ALA A 34 -3.93 -0.19 11.93
N ALA A 35 -3.59 0.10 10.68
CA ALA A 35 -2.60 -0.68 9.94
C ALA A 35 -1.23 -0.53 10.63
N ASP A 36 -0.54 -1.66 10.85
CA ASP A 36 0.82 -1.65 11.38
C ASP A 36 1.75 -0.83 10.48
N ALA A 37 2.69 -0.11 11.11
CA ALA A 37 3.70 0.63 10.38
C ALA A 37 4.55 -0.32 9.52
N PRO A 38 4.91 0.04 8.27
CA PRO A 38 5.73 -0.80 7.42
C PRO A 38 7.08 -1.14 8.08
N LYS A 39 7.32 -2.44 8.30
CA LYS A 39 8.61 -2.92 8.82
C LYS A 39 9.65 -2.92 7.72
N ARG A 40 10.78 -2.23 7.93
CA ARG A 40 11.93 -2.26 7.03
C ARG A 40 12.93 -3.34 7.46
N GLY A 41 13.59 -3.95 6.48
CA GLY A 41 14.63 -4.96 6.69
C GLY A 41 14.10 -6.36 6.98
N GLY A 42 15.04 -7.31 7.11
CA GLY A 42 14.76 -8.74 7.21
C GLY A 42 15.07 -9.50 5.93
N VAL A 43 14.80 -10.80 5.94
CA VAL A 43 14.98 -11.68 4.78
C VAL A 43 13.61 -12.03 4.22
N LEU A 44 13.32 -11.55 3.01
CA LEU A 44 12.17 -12.02 2.25
C LEU A 44 12.54 -13.35 1.57
N ARG A 45 11.85 -14.44 1.93
CA ARG A 45 12.02 -15.75 1.29
C ARG A 45 10.83 -16.00 0.38
N VAL A 46 11.08 -16.05 -0.93
CA VAL A 46 10.05 -16.25 -1.96
C VAL A 46 10.34 -17.55 -2.71
N GLY A 47 9.30 -18.37 -2.95
CA GLY A 47 9.40 -19.50 -3.86
C GLY A 47 9.31 -19.02 -5.29
N ASN A 48 10.29 -19.36 -6.13
CA ASN A 48 10.22 -19.12 -7.57
C ASN A 48 9.62 -20.36 -8.29
N LEU A 49 9.03 -20.15 -9.46
CA LEU A 49 8.41 -21.24 -10.24
C LEU A 49 9.44 -22.31 -10.66
N GLY A 50 10.70 -21.92 -10.86
CA GLY A 50 11.81 -22.81 -11.22
C GLY A 50 13.12 -22.05 -11.40
N GLU A 51 14.13 -22.73 -11.92
CA GLU A 51 15.42 -22.13 -12.28
C GLU A 51 15.27 -21.27 -13.55
N PRO A 52 15.66 -19.98 -13.55
CA PRO A 52 15.63 -19.17 -14.76
C PRO A 52 16.68 -19.65 -15.77
N PRO A 53 16.39 -19.64 -17.09
CA PRO A 53 17.37 -20.03 -18.11
C PRO A 53 18.56 -19.06 -18.23
N ALA A 54 18.36 -17.80 -17.83
CA ALA A 54 19.37 -16.74 -17.78
C ALA A 54 18.89 -15.63 -16.85
N LEU A 55 19.80 -14.77 -16.39
CA LEU A 55 19.47 -13.53 -15.66
C LEU A 55 19.57 -12.27 -16.52
N ASP A 56 20.00 -12.38 -17.78
CA ASP A 56 19.95 -11.29 -18.75
C ASP A 56 18.55 -11.22 -19.38
N ALA A 57 17.86 -10.10 -19.15
CA ALA A 57 16.52 -9.84 -19.68
C ALA A 57 16.48 -9.74 -21.21
N HIS A 58 17.61 -9.50 -21.89
CA HIS A 58 17.68 -9.48 -23.35
C HIS A 58 17.91 -10.85 -23.97
N TRP A 59 18.35 -11.84 -23.18
CA TRP A 59 18.69 -13.18 -23.67
C TRP A 59 17.49 -14.12 -23.74
N THR A 60 16.44 -13.86 -22.96
CA THR A 60 15.31 -14.76 -22.82
C THR A 60 13.99 -14.02 -22.67
N THR A 61 12.89 -14.66 -23.09
CA THR A 61 11.51 -14.18 -22.91
C THR A 61 10.79 -14.89 -21.76
N ALA A 62 11.52 -15.68 -20.96
CA ALA A 62 10.93 -16.47 -19.88
C ALA A 62 10.46 -15.56 -18.72
N SER A 63 9.19 -15.68 -18.33
CA SER A 63 8.59 -14.90 -17.23
C SER A 63 9.26 -15.14 -15.87
N ILE A 64 9.85 -16.32 -15.66
CA ILE A 64 10.62 -16.64 -14.46
C ILE A 64 11.91 -15.81 -14.34
N THR A 65 12.52 -15.44 -15.47
CA THR A 65 13.64 -14.49 -15.52
C THR A 65 13.12 -13.09 -15.26
N GLU A 66 12.05 -12.67 -15.96
CA GLU A 66 11.43 -11.35 -15.80
C GLU A 66 11.08 -11.04 -14.33
N THR A 67 10.50 -12.00 -13.62
CA THR A 67 10.13 -11.85 -12.21
C THR A 67 11.34 -11.50 -11.34
N LEU A 68 12.51 -12.09 -11.62
CA LEU A 68 13.74 -11.80 -10.89
C LEU A 68 14.38 -10.49 -11.35
N THR A 69 14.46 -10.27 -12.66
CA THR A 69 15.12 -9.09 -13.23
C THR A 69 14.37 -7.79 -12.96
N ASN A 70 13.06 -7.82 -12.70
CA ASN A 70 12.28 -6.68 -12.21
C ASN A 70 12.75 -6.15 -10.84
N HIS A 71 13.54 -6.93 -10.10
CA HIS A 71 14.17 -6.49 -8.83
C HIS A 71 15.63 -6.01 -9.02
N ILE A 72 16.18 -6.12 -10.23
CA ILE A 72 17.57 -5.81 -10.57
C ILE A 72 17.64 -4.61 -11.52
N TYR A 73 16.71 -4.52 -12.48
CA TYR A 73 16.67 -3.48 -13.50
C TYR A 73 15.42 -2.63 -13.34
N GLU A 74 15.57 -1.34 -13.64
CA GLU A 74 14.47 -0.38 -13.67
C GLU A 74 14.29 0.16 -15.10
N GLY A 75 13.05 0.24 -15.57
CA GLY A 75 12.70 0.77 -16.90
C GLY A 75 12.26 2.23 -16.87
N LEU A 76 11.96 2.80 -18.04
CA LEU A 76 11.36 4.15 -18.12
C LEU A 76 9.99 4.19 -17.42
N TYR A 77 9.20 3.15 -17.62
CA TYR A 77 7.89 2.92 -17.02
C TYR A 77 7.88 1.53 -16.36
N SER A 78 6.97 1.36 -15.41
CA SER A 78 6.62 0.08 -14.81
C SER A 78 5.10 -0.12 -14.86
N LEU A 79 4.61 -1.23 -14.34
CA LEU A 79 3.18 -1.52 -14.26
C LEU A 79 2.69 -1.42 -12.82
N ASP A 80 1.53 -0.81 -12.62
CA ASP A 80 0.85 -0.86 -11.32
C ASP A 80 0.14 -2.21 -11.09
N SER A 81 -0.48 -2.38 -9.93
CA SER A 81 -1.24 -3.59 -9.58
C SER A 81 -2.43 -3.88 -10.49
N SER A 82 -2.87 -2.90 -11.29
CA SER A 82 -3.92 -3.01 -12.29
C SER A 82 -3.35 -3.16 -13.70
N ALA A 83 -2.05 -3.47 -13.83
CA ALA A 83 -1.31 -3.59 -15.08
C ALA A 83 -1.33 -2.32 -15.94
N ARG A 84 -1.46 -1.14 -15.32
CA ARG A 84 -1.40 0.13 -16.04
C ARG A 84 0.02 0.68 -16.03
N PRO A 85 0.50 1.26 -17.15
CA PRO A 85 1.82 1.86 -17.20
C PRO A 85 1.90 3.09 -16.29
N ILE A 86 2.92 3.11 -15.44
CA ILE A 86 3.24 4.21 -14.53
C ILE A 86 4.71 4.64 -14.70
N PRO A 87 5.05 5.94 -14.55
CA PRO A 87 6.43 6.39 -14.68
C PRO A 87 7.34 5.78 -13.60
N MET A 88 8.51 5.28 -13.99
CA MET A 88 9.53 4.73 -13.09
C MET A 88 10.81 5.57 -13.15
N LEU A 89 11.75 5.29 -14.06
CA LEU A 89 12.93 6.15 -14.27
C LEU A 89 12.61 7.45 -15.01
N ALA A 90 11.54 7.45 -15.83
CA ALA A 90 11.05 8.67 -16.45
C ALA A 90 10.23 9.50 -15.45
N GLU A 91 10.38 10.82 -15.49
CA GLU A 91 9.45 11.77 -14.88
C GLU A 91 8.16 11.89 -15.70
N GLY A 92 8.25 11.61 -17.00
CA GLY A 92 7.17 11.72 -17.96
C GLY A 92 7.71 11.68 -19.39
N HIS A 93 6.81 11.84 -20.37
CA HIS A 93 7.19 11.92 -21.77
C HIS A 93 6.35 12.93 -22.55
N THR A 94 6.90 13.44 -23.64
CA THR A 94 6.16 14.23 -24.64
C THR A 94 6.18 13.51 -25.97
N VAL A 95 5.11 13.65 -26.75
CA VAL A 95 4.97 13.05 -28.08
C VAL A 95 4.94 14.16 -29.13
N SER A 96 5.66 13.99 -30.23
CA SER A 96 5.62 14.92 -31.36
C SER A 96 4.24 14.98 -32.01
N LYS A 97 3.97 16.04 -32.78
CA LYS A 97 2.66 16.25 -33.42
C LYS A 97 2.26 15.12 -34.39
N ASP A 98 3.24 14.48 -35.01
CA ASP A 98 3.06 13.35 -35.93
C ASP A 98 3.02 11.99 -35.22
N GLY A 99 3.26 11.94 -33.90
CA GLY A 99 3.21 10.70 -33.12
C GLY A 99 4.43 9.79 -33.25
N LEU A 100 5.48 10.21 -33.96
CA LEU A 100 6.63 9.35 -34.28
C LEU A 100 7.84 9.55 -33.36
N ALA A 101 7.91 10.65 -32.62
CA ALA A 101 9.01 10.92 -31.70
C ALA A 101 8.50 11.06 -30.25
N TYR A 102 9.12 10.29 -29.37
CA TYR A 102 8.86 10.31 -27.93
C TYR A 102 10.10 10.84 -27.22
N THR A 103 9.92 11.88 -26.41
CA THR A 103 10.99 12.43 -25.58
C THR A 103 10.69 12.12 -24.12
N PHE A 104 11.58 11.38 -23.47
CA PHE A 104 11.46 11.00 -22.07
C PHE A 104 12.40 11.84 -21.22
N LYS A 105 11.87 12.47 -20.17
CA LYS A 105 12.70 13.17 -19.18
C LYS A 105 13.04 12.21 -18.06
N LEU A 106 14.33 11.99 -17.80
CA LEU A 106 14.78 11.09 -16.73
C LEU A 106 14.87 11.82 -15.39
N ARG A 107 14.58 11.08 -14.30
CA ARG A 107 14.81 11.54 -12.93
C ARG A 107 16.30 11.84 -12.70
N GLN A 108 16.58 12.81 -11.85
CA GLN A 108 17.94 13.20 -11.51
C GLN A 108 18.54 12.34 -10.39
N GLY A 109 19.86 12.19 -10.39
CA GLY A 109 20.59 11.48 -9.33
C GLY A 109 20.47 9.97 -9.34
N ILE A 110 20.03 9.36 -10.45
CA ILE A 110 20.00 7.91 -10.62
C ILE A 110 21.43 7.36 -10.52
N LYS A 111 21.58 6.26 -9.80
CA LYS A 111 22.83 5.52 -9.66
C LYS A 111 22.62 4.10 -10.14
N PHE A 112 23.70 3.51 -10.65
CA PHE A 112 23.78 2.09 -10.92
C PHE A 112 24.35 1.38 -9.69
N HIS A 113 24.06 0.08 -9.60
CA HIS A 113 24.56 -0.79 -8.53
C HIS A 113 26.08 -0.92 -8.54
#